data_AF-U1PXK0-F1
#
_entry.id   AF-U1PXK0-F1
#
_cell.length_a   1.000
_cell.length_b   1.000
_cell.length_c   1.000
_cell.angle_alpha   90.00
_cell.angle_beta   90.00
_cell.angle_gamma   90.00
#
_symmetry.space_group_name_H-M   'P 1'
#
loop_
_entity.id
_entity.type
_entity.pdbx_description
1 polymer ?
#
loop_
_entity_poly.entity_id
_entity_poly.type
_entity_poly.pdbx_seq_one_letter_code
_entity_poly.pdbx_strand_id
1 'polypeptide(L)'
;MSDTSRIRSIVPMFGGATNYVDTLDAIIDTVRRTHPDTDMFVSWHREYFSRVSSRESILRRIRYLDTIEILTQCDGRWYRGQAGRRYDENREMETLFTILSRRNVGLRSLLYALRERSMTIGSINDQQLKTHPELGWDPNQTDMALQRVNWLRSMGLVARQDEIYTLTSVGKTITDNAIDTWSADYDPDNTTIEIADTAEYTTVTTTRSVDPEFRATVLHQHESECPISGVDQPALLDVAHVRPWAEYPTYRGDIRNVLPLSKTHHAAFDNAVFTIDRDFRLRVNPEFDTNSTLLQRTILDKTGEQLPLSASDIDPAHLAARNDEVGWI
;
A
#
# COMPACT_ATOMS: atom_id res chain seq x y z
N MET A 1 -11.81 20.45 -12.19
CA MET A 1 -11.69 19.80 -10.88
C MET A 1 -11.78 18.31 -11.13
N SER A 2 -10.65 17.62 -11.34
CA SER A 2 -10.68 16.17 -11.49
C SER A 2 -10.98 15.59 -10.11
N ASP A 3 -12.05 14.82 -10.01
CA ASP A 3 -12.32 13.98 -8.85
C ASP A 3 -11.07 13.12 -8.58
N THR A 4 -10.38 13.42 -7.49
CA THR A 4 -9.15 12.76 -7.05
C THR A 4 -9.44 11.46 -6.30
N SER A 5 -10.71 11.04 -6.22
CA SER A 5 -11.06 9.79 -5.53
C SER A 5 -10.48 8.58 -6.26
N ARG A 6 -9.69 7.79 -5.52
CA ARG A 6 -9.16 6.52 -6.00
C ARG A 6 -10.32 5.53 -6.17
N ILE A 7 -10.32 4.78 -7.26
CA ILE A 7 -11.38 3.83 -7.58
C ILE A 7 -11.21 2.54 -6.78
N ARG A 8 -12.35 2.01 -6.31
CA ARG A 8 -12.42 0.80 -5.48
C ARG A 8 -12.45 -0.47 -6.33
N SER A 9 -12.91 -0.40 -7.58
CA SER A 9 -12.99 -1.56 -8.48
C SER A 9 -11.92 -1.46 -9.56
N ILE A 10 -11.13 -2.53 -9.69
CA ILE A 10 -10.19 -2.71 -10.81
C ILE A 10 -10.86 -3.61 -11.86
N VAL A 11 -10.73 -3.29 -13.15
CA VAL A 11 -11.36 -4.09 -14.21
C VAL A 11 -10.34 -5.08 -14.81
N PRO A 12 -10.68 -6.37 -14.97
CA PRO A 12 -9.80 -7.34 -15.61
C PRO A 12 -9.75 -7.11 -17.12
N MET A 13 -8.60 -7.33 -17.72
CA MET A 13 -8.46 -7.31 -19.18
C MET A 13 -8.80 -8.68 -19.79
N PHE A 14 -8.98 -8.72 -21.11
CA PHE A 14 -9.16 -9.98 -21.82
C PHE A 14 -7.84 -10.77 -21.88
N GLY A 15 -7.86 -11.98 -22.42
CA GLY A 15 -6.66 -12.81 -22.60
C GLY A 15 -6.31 -13.74 -21.43
N GLY A 16 -6.95 -13.60 -20.28
CA GLY A 16 -6.71 -14.48 -19.12
C GLY A 16 -5.75 -13.86 -18.09
N ALA A 17 -5.51 -14.60 -17.00
CA ALA A 17 -4.97 -14.08 -15.75
C ALA A 17 -3.56 -13.45 -15.82
N THR A 18 -2.79 -13.72 -16.88
CA THR A 18 -1.40 -13.25 -17.04
C THR A 18 -1.19 -12.40 -18.30
N ASN A 19 -2.25 -12.10 -19.05
CA ASN A 19 -2.17 -11.43 -20.37
C ASN A 19 -2.84 -10.05 -20.37
N TYR A 20 -3.01 -9.43 -19.19
CA TYR A 20 -3.63 -8.12 -19.06
C TYR A 20 -2.77 -7.01 -19.64
N VAL A 21 -1.46 -7.08 -19.41
CA VAL A 21 -0.46 -6.14 -19.96
C VAL A 21 -0.39 -6.28 -21.48
N ASP A 22 -0.29 -7.50 -22.03
CA ASP A 22 -0.31 -7.73 -23.48
C ASP A 22 -1.58 -7.19 -24.14
N THR A 23 -2.72 -7.36 -23.47
CA THR A 23 -4.01 -6.80 -23.93
C THR A 23 -4.01 -5.28 -23.89
N LEU A 24 -3.47 -4.68 -22.83
CA LEU A 24 -3.35 -3.23 -22.68
C LEU A 24 -2.47 -2.64 -23.79
N ASP A 25 -1.34 -3.27 -24.05
CA ASP A 25 -0.40 -2.90 -25.11
C ASP A 25 -1.06 -2.93 -26.49
N ALA A 26 -1.80 -4.01 -26.80
CA ALA A 26 -2.54 -4.13 -28.06
C ALA A 26 -3.62 -3.04 -28.22
N ILE A 27 -4.29 -2.68 -27.12
CA ILE A 27 -5.25 -1.57 -27.07
C ILE A 27 -4.55 -0.24 -27.37
N ILE A 28 -3.46 0.06 -26.67
CA ILE A 28 -2.68 1.30 -26.83
C ILE A 28 -2.15 1.42 -28.26
N ASP A 29 -1.61 0.35 -28.83
CA ASP A 29 -1.12 0.30 -30.20
C ASP A 29 -2.20 0.52 -31.25
N THR A 30 -3.40 0.01 -31.00
CA THR A 30 -4.55 0.20 -31.90
C THR A 30 -5.00 1.65 -31.86
N VAL A 31 -5.24 2.17 -30.66
CA VAL A 31 -5.66 3.55 -30.45
C VAL A 31 -4.65 4.52 -31.04
N ARG A 32 -3.35 4.30 -30.82
CA ARG A 32 -2.25 5.11 -31.38
C ARG A 32 -2.25 5.16 -32.92
N ARG A 33 -2.64 4.07 -33.58
CA ARG A 33 -2.57 3.95 -35.05
C ARG A 33 -3.83 4.43 -35.75
N THR A 34 -5.01 4.16 -35.19
CA THR A 34 -6.27 4.30 -35.92
C THR A 34 -7.19 5.40 -35.40
N HIS A 35 -6.98 5.87 -34.16
CA HIS A 35 -7.88 6.81 -33.47
C HIS A 35 -9.35 6.44 -33.66
N PRO A 36 -9.75 5.21 -33.27
CA PRO A 36 -11.03 4.64 -33.64
C PRO A 36 -12.16 5.38 -32.93
N ASP A 37 -13.33 5.46 -33.56
CA ASP A 37 -14.55 5.72 -32.82
C ASP A 37 -14.92 4.48 -31.95
N THR A 38 -15.96 4.61 -31.14
CA THR A 38 -16.39 3.53 -30.23
C THR A 38 -16.83 2.27 -30.96
N ASP A 39 -17.48 2.37 -32.12
CA ASP A 39 -18.00 1.21 -32.86
C ASP A 39 -16.88 0.46 -33.58
N MET A 40 -15.96 1.19 -34.18
CA MET A 40 -14.71 0.66 -34.71
C MET A 40 -13.92 -0.05 -33.61
N PHE A 41 -13.81 0.56 -32.43
CA PHE A 41 -13.02 0.00 -31.34
C PHE A 41 -13.66 -1.27 -30.74
N VAL A 42 -14.99 -1.30 -30.63
CA VAL A 42 -15.74 -2.51 -30.25
C VAL A 42 -15.56 -3.63 -31.29
N SER A 43 -15.59 -3.29 -32.58
CA SER A 43 -15.38 -4.26 -33.66
C SER A 43 -13.98 -4.85 -33.61
N TRP A 44 -12.95 -4.01 -33.42
CA TRP A 44 -11.57 -4.46 -33.23
C TRP A 44 -11.44 -5.45 -32.06
N HIS A 45 -12.08 -5.20 -30.91
CA HIS A 45 -12.02 -6.14 -29.79
C HIS A 45 -12.61 -7.52 -30.13
N ARG A 46 -13.70 -7.56 -30.90
CA ARG A 46 -14.34 -8.83 -31.30
C ARG A 46 -13.51 -9.62 -32.30
N GLU A 47 -12.81 -8.91 -33.18
CA GLU A 47 -11.89 -9.51 -34.15
C GLU A 47 -10.61 -10.00 -33.48
N TYR A 48 -10.03 -9.20 -32.58
CA TYR A 48 -8.77 -9.52 -31.92
C TYR A 48 -8.92 -10.63 -30.87
N PHE A 49 -10.03 -10.65 -30.12
CA PHE A 49 -10.28 -11.64 -29.08
C PHE A 49 -11.41 -12.59 -29.49
N SER A 50 -11.04 -13.78 -29.99
CA SER A 50 -11.97 -14.79 -30.54
C SER A 50 -13.11 -15.23 -29.60
N ARG A 51 -12.96 -15.03 -28.28
CA ARG A 51 -13.95 -15.39 -27.25
C ARG A 51 -14.78 -14.20 -26.75
N VAL A 52 -14.61 -13.01 -27.31
CA VAL A 52 -15.24 -11.77 -26.85
C VAL A 52 -16.30 -11.31 -27.84
N SER A 53 -17.56 -11.27 -27.40
CA SER A 53 -18.70 -10.81 -28.21
C SER A 53 -19.51 -9.69 -27.56
N SER A 54 -19.56 -9.66 -26.22
CA SER A 54 -20.37 -8.70 -25.45
C SER A 54 -19.84 -7.27 -25.57
N ARG A 55 -20.64 -6.39 -26.19
CA ARG A 55 -20.36 -4.95 -26.31
C ARG A 55 -20.21 -4.30 -24.93
N GLU A 56 -21.10 -4.63 -23.99
CA GLU A 56 -21.07 -4.06 -22.64
C GLU A 56 -19.76 -4.41 -21.91
N SER A 57 -19.32 -5.67 -22.01
CA SER A 57 -18.07 -6.14 -21.41
C SER A 57 -16.84 -5.42 -21.99
N ILE A 58 -16.85 -5.14 -23.31
CA ILE A 58 -15.80 -4.35 -23.98
C ILE A 58 -15.85 -2.90 -23.47
N LEU A 59 -17.02 -2.26 -23.52
CA LEU A 59 -17.16 -0.87 -23.10
C LEU A 59 -16.81 -0.65 -21.62
N ARG A 60 -17.06 -1.63 -20.76
CA ARG A 60 -16.62 -1.58 -19.35
C ARG A 60 -15.10 -1.43 -19.22
N ARG A 61 -14.33 -2.14 -20.05
CA ARG A 61 -12.85 -2.06 -20.06
C ARG A 61 -12.37 -0.76 -20.67
N ILE A 62 -12.98 -0.31 -21.76
CA ILE A 62 -12.66 0.99 -22.39
C ILE A 62 -12.89 2.12 -21.38
N ARG A 63 -14.07 2.16 -20.73
CA ARG A 63 -14.37 3.15 -19.68
C ARG A 63 -13.43 3.08 -18.50
N TYR A 64 -13.02 1.88 -18.08
CA TYR A 64 -12.03 1.74 -17.02
C TYR A 64 -10.69 2.36 -17.43
N LEU A 65 -10.19 2.05 -18.64
CA LEU A 65 -8.94 2.61 -19.15
C LEU A 65 -9.00 4.14 -19.33
N ASP A 66 -10.17 4.69 -19.66
CA ASP A 66 -10.42 6.13 -19.66
C ASP A 66 -10.39 6.71 -18.23
N THR A 67 -11.05 6.05 -17.27
CA THR A 67 -11.09 6.44 -15.85
C THR A 67 -9.69 6.51 -15.23
N ILE A 68 -8.79 5.60 -15.62
CA ILE A 68 -7.39 5.59 -15.16
C ILE A 68 -6.44 6.37 -16.10
N GLU A 69 -7.00 7.15 -17.04
CA GLU A 69 -6.28 8.05 -17.97
C GLU A 69 -5.28 7.35 -18.91
N ILE A 70 -5.42 6.04 -19.08
CA ILE A 70 -4.70 5.32 -20.13
C ILE A 70 -5.26 5.68 -21.51
N LEU A 71 -6.59 5.78 -21.60
CA LEU A 71 -7.29 6.26 -22.79
C LEU A 71 -7.91 7.63 -22.51
N THR A 72 -8.32 8.30 -23.57
CA THR A 72 -9.15 9.51 -23.51
C THR A 72 -9.98 9.62 -24.79
N GLN A 73 -11.18 10.16 -24.70
CA GLN A 73 -12.03 10.42 -25.86
C GLN A 73 -12.06 11.90 -26.22
N CYS A 74 -11.85 12.22 -27.50
CA CYS A 74 -11.95 13.57 -28.03
C CYS A 74 -12.67 13.52 -29.40
N ASP A 75 -13.69 14.36 -29.58
CA ASP A 75 -14.50 14.42 -30.81
C ASP A 75 -15.01 13.05 -31.28
N GLY A 76 -15.49 12.23 -30.34
CA GLY A 76 -16.02 10.89 -30.60
C GLY A 76 -14.98 9.80 -30.88
N ARG A 77 -13.68 10.15 -30.93
CA ARG A 77 -12.56 9.23 -31.20
C ARG A 77 -11.71 8.98 -29.96
N TRP A 78 -11.17 7.77 -29.87
CA TRP A 78 -10.30 7.36 -28.78
C TRP A 78 -8.83 7.66 -29.08
N TYR A 79 -8.12 8.18 -28.08
CA TYR A 79 -6.70 8.49 -28.08
C TYR A 79 -6.02 7.93 -26.83
N ARG A 80 -4.69 7.91 -26.82
CA ARG A 80 -3.92 7.65 -25.60
C ARG A 80 -4.12 8.84 -24.65
N GLY A 81 -4.59 8.56 -23.43
CA GLY A 81 -4.67 9.55 -22.35
C GLY A 81 -3.28 9.95 -21.84
N GLN A 82 -3.22 10.84 -20.86
CA GLN A 82 -1.93 11.33 -20.34
C GLN A 82 -1.10 10.20 -19.72
N ALA A 83 -1.73 9.37 -18.87
CA ALA A 83 -1.05 8.23 -18.25
C ALA A 83 -0.67 7.17 -19.29
N GLY A 84 -1.55 6.94 -20.27
CA GLY A 84 -1.29 6.00 -21.36
C GLY A 84 -0.11 6.40 -22.24
N ARG A 85 0.04 7.70 -22.53
CA ARG A 85 1.23 8.21 -23.26
C ARG A 85 2.52 7.99 -22.47
N ARG A 86 2.51 8.28 -21.16
CA ARG A 86 3.68 8.06 -20.29
C ARG A 86 4.09 6.59 -20.26
N TYR A 87 3.14 5.68 -20.10
CA TYR A 87 3.45 4.25 -20.13
C TYR A 87 3.96 3.78 -21.51
N ASP A 88 3.36 4.26 -22.61
CA ASP A 88 3.71 3.85 -23.97
C ASP A 88 5.10 4.35 -24.45
N GLU A 89 5.74 5.26 -23.73
CA GLU A 89 7.10 5.73 -24.07
C GLU A 89 8.13 4.59 -24.02
N ASN A 90 8.15 3.85 -22.89
CA ASN A 90 9.15 2.78 -22.66
C ASN A 90 8.51 1.44 -22.24
N ARG A 91 7.21 1.41 -21.97
CA ARG A 91 6.47 0.24 -21.45
C ARG A 91 7.09 -0.36 -20.18
N GLU A 92 7.58 0.50 -19.31
CA GLU A 92 8.14 0.09 -18.02
C GLU A 92 7.03 -0.34 -17.06
N MET A 93 7.20 -1.51 -16.45
CA MET A 93 6.23 -2.05 -15.48
C MET A 93 6.09 -1.17 -14.25
N GLU A 94 7.18 -0.50 -13.82
CA GLU A 94 7.16 0.46 -12.72
C GLU A 94 6.25 1.66 -13.02
N THR A 95 6.29 2.17 -14.26
CA THR A 95 5.40 3.24 -14.72
C THR A 95 3.94 2.77 -14.74
N LEU A 96 3.66 1.58 -15.29
CA LEU A 96 2.30 1.03 -15.32
C LEU A 96 1.75 0.83 -13.91
N PHE A 97 2.55 0.23 -13.03
CA PHE A 97 2.18 0.00 -11.65
C PHE A 97 1.96 1.30 -10.88
N THR A 98 2.77 2.34 -11.13
CA THR A 98 2.56 3.68 -10.56
C THR A 98 1.23 4.28 -10.99
N ILE A 99 0.86 4.16 -12.28
CA ILE A 99 -0.45 4.62 -12.80
C ILE A 99 -1.59 3.87 -12.11
N LEU A 100 -1.51 2.53 -12.09
CA LEU A 100 -2.56 1.70 -11.51
C LEU A 100 -2.70 1.92 -10.00
N SER A 101 -1.60 1.93 -9.25
CA SER A 101 -1.62 2.11 -7.79
C SER A 101 -2.09 3.50 -7.38
N ARG A 102 -1.76 4.56 -8.14
CA ARG A 102 -2.31 5.89 -7.87
C ARG A 102 -3.82 5.93 -8.03
N ARG A 103 -4.36 5.28 -9.06
CA ARG A 103 -5.81 5.33 -9.34
C ARG A 103 -6.62 4.28 -8.60
N ASN A 104 -6.07 3.12 -8.25
CA ASN A 104 -6.80 2.00 -7.65
C ASN A 104 -6.36 1.77 -6.20
N VAL A 105 -7.33 1.73 -5.27
CA VAL A 105 -7.09 1.42 -3.86
C VAL A 105 -6.60 -0.02 -3.68
N GLY A 106 -5.59 -0.23 -2.84
CA GLY A 106 -5.19 -1.55 -2.32
C GLY A 106 -4.07 -2.26 -3.08
N LEU A 107 -3.58 -1.72 -4.20
CA LEU A 107 -2.45 -2.33 -4.90
C LEU A 107 -1.12 -2.17 -4.16
N ARG A 108 -0.91 -1.06 -3.43
CA ARG A 108 0.33 -0.83 -2.68
C ARG A 108 0.34 -1.70 -1.41
N SER A 109 -0.75 -1.69 -0.65
CA SER A 109 -0.93 -2.54 0.53
C SER A 109 -0.78 -4.03 0.23
N LEU A 110 -1.25 -4.46 -0.94
CA LEU A 110 -1.07 -5.85 -1.37
C LEU A 110 0.41 -6.19 -1.59
N LEU A 111 1.20 -5.29 -2.19
CA LEU A 111 2.64 -5.52 -2.36
C LEU A 111 3.38 -5.53 -1.03
N TYR A 112 3.08 -4.60 -0.12
CA TYR A 112 3.65 -4.61 1.23
C TYR A 112 3.36 -5.92 1.96
N ALA A 113 2.11 -6.41 1.92
CA ALA A 113 1.75 -7.68 2.56
C ALA A 113 2.43 -8.90 1.90
N LEU A 114 2.48 -8.94 0.56
CA LEU A 114 3.12 -10.04 -0.18
C LEU A 114 4.64 -10.04 -0.07
N ARG A 115 5.26 -8.92 0.30
CA ARG A 115 6.71 -8.81 0.55
C ARG A 115 7.14 -9.70 1.71
N GLU A 116 6.32 -9.77 2.76
CA GLU A 116 6.64 -10.49 4.00
C GLU A 116 6.11 -11.92 4.04
N ARG A 117 5.01 -12.20 3.35
CA ARG A 117 4.41 -13.53 3.34
C ARG A 117 3.77 -13.89 2.01
N SER A 118 3.85 -15.17 1.69
CA SER A 118 3.03 -15.72 0.60
C SER A 118 1.60 -15.93 1.08
N MET A 119 0.61 -15.71 0.21
CA MET A 119 -0.80 -15.69 0.58
C MET A 119 -1.65 -16.52 -0.38
N THR A 120 -2.71 -17.15 0.14
CA THR A 120 -3.78 -17.69 -0.71
C THR A 120 -4.67 -16.56 -1.23
N ILE A 121 -5.55 -16.85 -2.19
CA ILE A 121 -6.50 -15.83 -2.65
C ILE A 121 -7.47 -15.38 -1.54
N GLY A 122 -7.88 -16.29 -0.65
CA GLY A 122 -8.70 -15.96 0.52
C GLY A 122 -7.96 -15.02 1.48
N SER A 123 -6.69 -15.32 1.75
CA SER A 123 -5.84 -14.45 2.59
C SER A 123 -5.61 -13.07 1.96
N ILE A 124 -5.48 -12.98 0.63
CA ILE A 124 -5.42 -11.68 -0.09
C ILE A 124 -6.75 -10.93 0.06
N ASN A 125 -7.88 -11.62 -0.07
CA ASN A 125 -9.21 -11.01 0.06
C ASN A 125 -9.41 -10.41 1.46
N ASP A 126 -9.08 -11.18 2.51
CA ASP A 126 -9.14 -10.71 3.89
C ASP A 126 -8.21 -9.54 4.12
N GLN A 127 -6.98 -9.60 3.62
CA GLN A 127 -6.00 -8.52 3.75
C GLN A 127 -6.52 -7.23 3.11
N GLN A 128 -7.09 -7.30 1.90
CA GLN A 128 -7.60 -6.14 1.18
C GLN A 128 -8.79 -5.50 1.91
N LEU A 129 -9.78 -6.29 2.32
CA LEU A 129 -10.99 -5.78 2.99
C LEU A 129 -10.71 -5.23 4.39
N LYS A 130 -9.78 -5.82 5.13
CA LYS A 130 -9.42 -5.32 6.46
C LYS A 130 -8.53 -4.08 6.40
N THR A 131 -7.61 -4.01 5.43
CA THR A 131 -6.75 -2.84 5.25
C THR A 131 -7.52 -1.65 4.66
N HIS A 132 -8.48 -1.93 3.77
CA HIS A 132 -9.27 -0.93 3.06
C HIS A 132 -10.77 -1.25 3.15
N PRO A 133 -11.43 -1.01 4.31
CA PRO A 133 -12.85 -1.28 4.51
C PRO A 133 -13.76 -0.59 3.48
N GLU A 134 -13.32 0.54 2.93
CA GLU A 134 -14.04 1.28 1.89
C GLU A 134 -14.22 0.51 0.59
N LEU A 135 -13.42 -0.54 0.35
CA LEU A 135 -13.56 -1.42 -0.82
C LEU A 135 -14.93 -2.10 -0.82
N GLY A 136 -15.43 -2.50 0.35
CA GLY A 136 -16.83 -2.84 0.59
C GLY A 136 -17.43 -3.98 -0.25
N TRP A 137 -16.60 -4.84 -0.86
CA TRP A 137 -17.10 -6.01 -1.57
C TRP A 137 -17.41 -7.18 -0.62
N ASP A 138 -18.21 -8.14 -1.07
CA ASP A 138 -18.61 -9.31 -0.28
C ASP A 138 -17.37 -10.14 0.13
N PRO A 139 -17.11 -10.34 1.44
CA PRO A 139 -15.95 -11.09 1.91
C PRO A 139 -15.96 -12.57 1.47
N ASN A 140 -17.11 -13.12 1.09
CA ASN A 140 -17.21 -14.49 0.59
C ASN A 140 -16.88 -14.62 -0.92
N GLN A 141 -16.67 -13.50 -1.62
CA GLN A 141 -16.36 -13.46 -3.05
C GLN A 141 -14.93 -12.96 -3.27
N THR A 142 -14.12 -13.78 -3.93
CA THR A 142 -12.70 -13.49 -4.13
C THR A 142 -12.38 -12.86 -5.49
N ASP A 143 -13.38 -12.61 -6.33
CA ASP A 143 -13.19 -12.10 -7.69
C ASP A 143 -12.43 -10.77 -7.72
N MET A 144 -12.74 -9.86 -6.79
CA MET A 144 -12.09 -8.54 -6.74
C MET A 144 -10.61 -8.65 -6.32
N ALA A 145 -10.32 -9.47 -5.31
CA ALA A 145 -8.96 -9.83 -4.93
C ALA A 145 -8.21 -10.49 -6.09
N LEU A 146 -8.88 -11.39 -6.82
CA LEU A 146 -8.30 -12.11 -7.96
C LEU A 146 -7.96 -11.18 -9.11
N GLN A 147 -8.83 -10.21 -9.40
CA GLN A 147 -8.59 -9.21 -10.43
C GLN A 147 -7.37 -8.34 -10.12
N ARG A 148 -7.20 -7.92 -8.85
CA ARG A 148 -6.02 -7.19 -8.39
C ARG A 148 -4.75 -8.00 -8.55
N VAL A 149 -4.72 -9.22 -8.01
CA VAL A 149 -3.50 -10.03 -8.08
C VAL A 149 -3.17 -10.44 -9.52
N ASN A 150 -4.16 -10.62 -10.40
CA ASN A 150 -3.90 -10.92 -11.81
C ASN A 150 -3.29 -9.74 -12.57
N TRP A 151 -3.61 -8.48 -12.24
CA TRP A 151 -2.85 -7.34 -12.75
C TRP A 151 -1.38 -7.41 -12.34
N LEU A 152 -1.11 -7.68 -11.06
CA LEU A 152 0.25 -7.83 -10.54
C LEU A 152 1.00 -9.01 -11.19
N ARG A 153 0.31 -10.13 -11.42
CA ARG A 153 0.85 -11.29 -12.13
C ARG A 153 1.15 -10.99 -13.58
N SER A 154 0.27 -10.27 -14.26
CA SER A 154 0.49 -9.87 -15.64
C SER A 154 1.66 -8.89 -15.82
N MET A 155 1.99 -8.12 -14.78
CA MET A 155 3.20 -7.28 -14.73
C MET A 155 4.45 -8.05 -14.26
N GLY A 156 4.34 -9.35 -13.94
CA GLY A 156 5.44 -10.17 -13.42
C GLY A 156 5.85 -9.85 -11.98
N LEU A 157 5.09 -9.03 -11.26
CA LEU A 157 5.40 -8.63 -9.87
C LEU A 157 5.04 -9.73 -8.87
N VAL A 158 4.03 -10.53 -9.20
CA VAL A 158 3.55 -11.65 -8.36
C VAL A 158 3.59 -12.92 -9.17
N ALA A 159 4.14 -13.99 -8.59
CA ALA A 159 4.04 -15.34 -9.12
C ALA A 159 2.93 -16.10 -8.39
N ARG A 160 2.38 -17.12 -9.06
CA ARG A 160 1.47 -18.08 -8.44
C ARG A 160 2.02 -19.48 -8.63
N GLN A 161 2.15 -20.21 -7.54
CA GLN A 161 2.44 -21.65 -7.54
C GLN A 161 1.31 -22.35 -6.77
N ASP A 162 0.63 -23.29 -7.42
CA ASP A 162 -0.58 -23.94 -6.90
C ASP A 162 -1.66 -22.92 -6.51
N GLU A 163 -1.94 -22.74 -5.22
CA GLU A 163 -2.90 -21.76 -4.67
C GLU A 163 -2.21 -20.60 -3.91
N ILE A 164 -0.89 -20.53 -3.98
CA ILE A 164 -0.06 -19.58 -3.23
C ILE A 164 0.43 -18.49 -4.18
N TYR A 165 0.24 -17.24 -3.78
CA TYR A 165 0.75 -16.04 -4.45
C TYR A 165 1.95 -15.50 -3.67
N THR A 166 3.03 -15.19 -4.39
CA THR A 166 4.30 -14.75 -3.81
C THR A 166 4.86 -13.57 -4.61
N LEU A 167 5.41 -12.57 -3.93
CA LEU A 167 6.11 -11.46 -4.56
C LEU A 167 7.39 -11.95 -5.25
N THR A 168 7.58 -11.60 -6.52
CA THR A 168 8.79 -11.95 -7.28
C THR A 168 9.96 -11.04 -6.90
N SER A 169 11.18 -11.37 -7.35
CA SER A 169 12.33 -10.46 -7.21
C SER A 169 12.07 -9.12 -7.91
N VAL A 170 11.46 -9.14 -9.09
CA VAL A 170 11.04 -7.93 -9.83
C VAL A 170 10.00 -7.14 -9.04
N GLY A 171 9.02 -7.82 -8.45
CA GLY A 171 8.02 -7.21 -7.56
C GLY A 171 8.65 -6.53 -6.35
N LYS A 172 9.64 -7.18 -5.72
CA LYS A 172 10.41 -6.59 -4.60
C LYS A 172 11.13 -5.32 -5.04
N THR A 173 11.91 -5.37 -6.12
CA THR A 173 12.66 -4.20 -6.62
C THR A 173 11.75 -3.02 -6.96
N ILE A 174 10.64 -3.26 -7.67
CA ILE A 174 9.69 -2.18 -8.00
C ILE A 174 9.04 -1.60 -6.75
N THR A 175 8.70 -2.45 -5.77
CA THR A 175 8.15 -1.99 -4.49
C THR A 175 9.17 -1.12 -3.76
N ASP A 176 10.42 -1.60 -3.64
CA ASP A 176 11.50 -0.91 -2.95
C ASP A 176 11.83 0.45 -3.58
N ASN A 177 11.80 0.55 -4.91
CA ASN A 177 12.02 1.81 -5.64
C ASN A 177 10.84 2.80 -5.50
N ALA A 178 9.61 2.28 -5.40
CA ALA A 178 8.40 3.11 -5.43
C ALA A 178 8.03 3.72 -4.07
N ILE A 179 8.52 3.18 -2.94
CA ILE A 179 8.18 3.64 -1.58
C ILE A 179 8.41 5.14 -1.39
N ASP A 180 9.54 5.66 -1.86
CA ASP A 180 9.84 7.08 -1.72
C ASP A 180 8.87 7.96 -2.52
N THR A 181 8.47 7.49 -3.71
CA THR A 181 7.48 8.18 -4.56
C THR A 181 6.09 8.13 -3.91
N TRP A 182 5.70 7.00 -3.34
CA TRP A 182 4.40 6.83 -2.68
C TRP A 182 4.26 7.64 -1.40
N SER A 183 5.38 7.78 -0.70
CA SER A 183 5.52 8.64 0.47
C SER A 183 5.42 10.11 0.07
N ALA A 184 6.06 10.53 -1.03
CA ALA A 184 5.99 11.91 -1.52
C ALA A 184 4.62 12.30 -2.10
N ASP A 185 3.83 11.33 -2.59
CA ASP A 185 2.47 11.55 -3.10
C ASP A 185 1.45 11.92 -1.98
N TYR A 186 1.83 11.79 -0.69
CA TYR A 186 0.95 12.10 0.44
C TYR A 186 1.18 13.53 0.95
N ASP A 187 0.09 14.30 1.02
CA ASP A 187 0.02 15.62 1.64
C ASP A 187 -0.69 15.49 3.01
N PRO A 188 0.02 15.66 4.13
CA PRO A 188 -0.57 15.52 5.46
C PRO A 188 -1.64 16.59 5.77
N ASP A 189 -1.63 17.74 5.09
CA ASP A 189 -2.58 18.84 5.34
C ASP A 189 -4.02 18.49 4.94
N ASN A 190 -4.21 17.44 4.15
CA ASN A 190 -5.54 16.95 3.76
C ASN A 190 -6.15 15.95 4.76
N THR A 191 -5.53 15.77 5.93
CA THR A 191 -5.99 14.91 7.05
C THR A 191 -6.43 15.75 8.24
N THR A 192 -6.93 16.95 7.97
CA THR A 192 -7.51 17.83 8.98
C THR A 192 -8.69 17.11 9.63
N ILE A 193 -8.52 16.76 10.90
CA ILE A 193 -9.65 16.52 11.80
C ILE A 193 -10.41 17.85 11.79
N GLU A 194 -11.68 17.85 11.36
CA GLU A 194 -12.57 19.00 11.57
C GLU A 194 -12.77 19.18 13.08
N ILE A 195 -11.81 19.83 13.73
CA ILE A 195 -11.97 20.36 15.07
C ILE A 195 -12.52 21.76 14.84
N ALA A 196 -13.77 21.96 15.25
CA ALA A 196 -14.44 23.24 15.14
C ALA A 196 -13.55 24.38 15.71
N ASP A 197 -13.19 25.28 14.81
CA ASP A 197 -12.90 26.69 15.01
C ASP A 197 -12.07 27.05 16.25
N THR A 198 -10.75 26.87 16.19
CA THR A 198 -9.80 27.63 17.02
C THR A 198 -8.47 27.83 16.27
N ALA A 199 -8.16 29.10 15.97
CA ALA A 199 -6.90 29.69 15.50
C ALA A 199 -5.80 28.73 14.98
N GLU A 200 -5.60 28.75 13.65
CA GLU A 200 -4.47 28.11 12.96
C GLU A 200 -3.12 28.55 13.55
N TYR A 201 -2.43 27.62 14.20
CA TYR A 201 -0.99 27.67 14.34
C TYR A 201 -0.38 26.77 13.27
N THR A 202 0.16 27.35 12.21
CA THR A 202 0.95 26.62 11.21
C THR A 202 2.25 26.16 11.86
N THR A 203 2.29 24.91 12.32
CA THR A 203 3.55 24.28 12.69
C THR A 203 4.14 23.64 11.44
N VAL A 204 5.16 24.28 10.87
CA VAL A 204 6.04 23.62 9.88
C VAL A 204 6.89 22.61 10.62
N THR A 205 6.26 21.50 10.99
CA THR A 205 6.98 20.29 11.36
C THR A 205 7.22 19.57 10.05
N THR A 206 8.46 19.25 9.71
CA THR A 206 8.79 18.31 8.62
C THR A 206 8.28 16.92 9.02
N THR A 207 6.97 16.74 8.96
CA THR A 207 6.30 15.46 9.21
C THR A 207 6.69 14.56 8.05
N ARG A 208 7.43 13.48 8.34
CA ARG A 208 7.77 12.48 7.34
C ARG A 208 6.46 11.95 6.74
N SER A 209 6.28 12.16 5.45
CA SER A 209 5.11 11.67 4.73
C SER A 209 5.27 10.16 4.55
N VAL A 210 4.46 9.34 5.21
CA VAL A 210 4.43 7.88 5.03
C VAL A 210 3.27 7.55 4.11
N ASP A 211 3.49 6.65 3.14
CA ASP A 211 2.42 6.18 2.24
C ASP A 211 1.20 5.72 3.06
N PRO A 212 -0.01 6.28 2.84
CA PRO A 212 -1.20 5.92 3.60
C PRO A 212 -1.54 4.43 3.55
N GLU A 213 -1.27 3.76 2.42
CA GLU A 213 -1.48 2.31 2.32
C GLU A 213 -0.45 1.51 3.12
N PHE A 214 0.79 1.99 3.24
CA PHE A 214 1.79 1.39 4.12
C PHE A 214 1.33 1.48 5.57
N ARG A 215 0.93 2.69 6.00
CA ARG A 215 0.39 2.93 7.34
C ARG A 215 -0.80 2.02 7.64
N ALA A 216 -1.78 1.95 6.74
CA ALA A 216 -2.95 1.09 6.89
C ALA A 216 -2.56 -0.40 7.00
N THR A 217 -1.56 -0.84 6.22
CA THR A 217 -1.06 -2.22 6.25
C THR A 217 -0.42 -2.55 7.61
N VAL A 218 0.43 -1.67 8.14
CA VAL A 218 1.06 -1.84 9.46
C VAL A 218 0.00 -1.85 10.56
N LEU A 219 -0.90 -0.87 10.59
CA LEU A 219 -1.97 -0.85 11.61
C LEU A 219 -2.78 -2.15 11.57
N HIS A 220 -3.15 -2.61 10.38
CA HIS A 220 -3.93 -3.83 10.25
C HIS A 220 -3.17 -5.08 10.77
N GLN A 221 -1.88 -5.19 10.49
CA GLN A 221 -1.05 -6.30 10.97
C GLN A 221 -1.03 -6.43 12.50
N HIS A 222 -1.16 -5.31 13.20
CA HIS A 222 -1.15 -5.24 14.67
C HIS A 222 -2.54 -4.90 15.25
N GLU A 223 -3.62 -5.34 14.60
CA GLU A 223 -5.00 -5.17 15.07
C GLU A 223 -5.42 -3.71 15.37
N SER A 224 -4.72 -2.74 14.77
CA SER A 224 -4.88 -1.31 15.00
C SER A 224 -4.71 -0.89 16.45
N GLU A 225 -3.85 -1.57 17.20
CA GLU A 225 -3.60 -1.31 18.62
C GLU A 225 -2.11 -1.07 18.90
N CYS A 226 -1.80 -0.16 19.83
CA CYS A 226 -0.45 -0.01 20.35
C CYS A 226 -0.14 -1.15 21.33
N PRO A 227 0.89 -2.00 21.07
CA PRO A 227 1.17 -3.18 21.90
C PRO A 227 1.67 -2.84 23.31
N ILE A 228 1.98 -1.57 23.57
CA ILE A 228 2.47 -1.08 24.87
C ILE A 228 1.33 -0.48 25.68
N SER A 229 0.59 0.46 25.07
CA SER A 229 -0.41 1.26 25.79
C SER A 229 -1.84 0.76 25.66
N GLY A 230 -2.12 -0.10 24.68
CA GLY A 230 -3.46 -0.57 24.34
C GLY A 230 -4.35 0.48 23.66
N VAL A 231 -3.76 1.59 23.18
CA VAL A 231 -4.52 2.59 22.40
C VAL A 231 -4.91 1.96 21.06
N ASP A 232 -6.21 1.91 20.78
CA ASP A 232 -6.83 1.24 19.63
C ASP A 232 -7.48 2.22 18.64
N GLN A 233 -7.32 3.53 18.88
CA GLN A 233 -7.88 4.58 18.02
C GLN A 233 -6.87 4.97 16.93
N PRO A 234 -7.06 4.65 15.63
CA PRO A 234 -6.07 4.89 14.60
C PRO A 234 -5.59 6.34 14.51
N ALA A 235 -6.41 7.34 14.81
CA ALA A 235 -5.99 8.75 14.79
C ALA A 235 -4.92 9.10 15.85
N LEU A 236 -4.75 8.26 16.87
CA LEU A 236 -3.77 8.41 17.95
C LEU A 236 -2.53 7.52 17.78
N LEU A 237 -2.49 6.74 16.70
CA LEU A 237 -1.39 5.84 16.38
C LEU A 237 -0.48 6.41 15.30
N ASP A 238 0.81 6.32 15.54
CA ASP A 238 1.86 6.51 14.55
C ASP A 238 2.46 5.16 14.16
N VAL A 239 3.18 5.14 13.04
CA VAL A 239 3.96 3.99 12.59
C VAL A 239 5.44 4.25 12.85
N ALA A 240 5.94 3.73 13.98
CA ALA A 240 7.29 3.93 14.47
C ALA A 240 8.25 2.92 13.83
N HIS A 241 9.25 3.40 13.11
CA HIS A 241 10.28 2.53 12.56
C HIS A 241 11.27 2.12 13.65
N VAL A 242 11.59 0.82 13.74
CA VAL A 242 12.61 0.30 14.65
C VAL A 242 13.98 0.80 14.21
N ARG A 243 14.32 0.56 12.94
CA ARG A 243 15.51 1.12 12.30
C ARG A 243 15.18 2.45 11.63
N PRO A 244 15.93 3.54 11.90
CA PRO A 244 15.63 4.87 11.39
C PRO A 244 15.42 4.94 9.87
N TRP A 245 14.30 5.52 9.45
CA TRP A 245 13.93 5.71 8.03
C TRP A 245 15.02 6.35 7.16
N ALA A 246 15.75 7.33 7.71
CA ALA A 246 16.74 8.11 6.97
C ALA A 246 18.00 7.28 6.65
N GLU A 247 18.41 6.41 7.57
CA GLU A 247 19.66 5.65 7.51
C GLU A 247 19.49 4.32 6.78
N TYR A 248 18.25 3.83 6.67
CA TYR A 248 17.94 2.49 6.19
C TYR A 248 16.93 2.46 5.03
N PRO A 249 17.25 3.03 3.85
CA PRO A 249 16.32 3.11 2.70
C PRO A 249 15.73 1.76 2.27
N THR A 250 16.52 0.69 2.30
CA THR A 250 16.11 -0.66 1.91
C THR A 250 15.05 -1.28 2.83
N TYR A 251 14.83 -0.72 4.02
CA TYR A 251 13.88 -1.21 5.02
C TYR A 251 12.68 -0.28 5.22
N ARG A 252 12.50 0.73 4.36
CA ARG A 252 11.38 1.70 4.45
C ARG A 252 10.00 1.07 4.21
N GLY A 253 9.94 0.10 3.30
CA GLY A 253 8.71 -0.64 2.99
C GLY A 253 8.60 -1.97 3.72
N ASP A 254 9.48 -2.21 4.68
CA ASP A 254 9.47 -3.42 5.51
C ASP A 254 8.49 -3.21 6.66
N ILE A 255 7.29 -3.79 6.55
CA ILE A 255 6.27 -3.70 7.61
C ILE A 255 6.73 -4.39 8.91
N ARG A 256 7.71 -5.31 8.87
CA ARG A 256 8.32 -5.95 10.06
C ARG A 256 9.44 -5.11 10.68
N ASN A 257 9.76 -3.93 10.12
CA ASN A 257 10.64 -2.92 10.71
C ASN A 257 9.83 -1.81 11.43
N VAL A 258 8.52 -2.00 11.64
CA VAL A 258 7.63 -0.93 12.09
C VAL A 258 6.68 -1.42 13.17
N LEU A 259 6.37 -0.57 14.14
CA LEU A 259 5.35 -0.82 15.16
C LEU A 259 4.30 0.30 15.17
N PRO A 260 3.02 -0.01 15.37
CA PRO A 260 2.04 0.98 15.75
C PRO A 260 2.28 1.40 17.19
N LEU A 261 2.66 2.64 17.40
CA LEU A 261 2.83 3.21 18.74
C LEU A 261 1.90 4.40 18.90
N SER A 262 1.33 4.59 20.09
CA SER A 262 0.66 5.86 20.36
C SER A 262 1.68 7.00 20.31
N LYS A 263 1.25 8.22 19.95
CA LYS A 263 2.17 9.37 19.76
C LYS A 263 3.17 9.55 20.90
N THR A 264 2.73 9.39 22.14
CA THR A 264 3.61 9.46 23.33
C THR A 264 4.65 8.34 23.36
N HIS A 265 4.26 7.10 23.03
CA HIS A 265 5.17 5.95 23.04
C HIS A 265 6.12 5.98 21.85
N HIS A 266 5.67 6.48 20.70
CA HIS A 266 6.53 6.72 19.54
C HIS A 266 7.64 7.70 19.89
N ALA A 267 7.30 8.86 20.47
CA ALA A 267 8.31 9.83 20.92
C ALA A 267 9.25 9.25 21.99
N ALA A 268 8.72 8.49 22.95
CA ALA A 268 9.54 7.85 23.98
C ALA A 268 10.49 6.79 23.39
N PHE A 269 10.02 5.99 22.43
CA PHE A 269 10.84 5.01 21.72
C PHE A 269 11.97 5.70 20.96
N ASP A 270 11.67 6.72 20.15
CA ASP A 270 12.64 7.48 19.36
C ASP A 270 13.71 8.17 20.21
N ASN A 271 13.36 8.64 21.41
CA ASN A 271 14.30 9.24 22.37
C ASN A 271 15.03 8.22 23.24
N ALA A 272 14.93 6.92 22.91
CA ALA A 272 15.52 5.83 23.68
C ALA A 272 15.16 5.88 25.18
N VAL A 273 13.92 6.28 25.51
CA VAL A 273 13.37 6.14 26.87
C VAL A 273 13.15 4.67 27.20
N PHE A 274 12.69 3.90 26.22
CA PHE A 274 12.57 2.46 26.29
C PHE A 274 12.93 1.84 24.94
N THR A 275 13.17 0.54 24.92
CA THR A 275 13.29 -0.29 23.73
C THR A 275 12.62 -1.65 23.96
N ILE A 276 12.65 -2.52 22.96
CA ILE A 276 12.14 -3.88 23.00
C ILE A 276 13.31 -4.82 22.70
N ASP A 277 13.52 -5.83 23.54
CA ASP A 277 14.60 -6.81 23.33
C ASP A 277 14.20 -7.91 22.32
N ARG A 278 15.15 -8.83 22.03
CA ARG A 278 14.95 -9.91 21.05
C ARG A 278 13.91 -10.94 21.48
N ASP A 279 13.59 -10.98 22.77
CA ASP A 279 12.54 -11.82 23.34
C ASP A 279 11.21 -11.06 23.44
N PHE A 280 11.10 -9.88 22.79
CA PHE A 280 9.95 -8.98 22.81
C PHE A 280 9.55 -8.48 24.20
N ARG A 281 10.52 -8.30 25.10
CA ARG A 281 10.27 -7.67 26.41
C ARG A 281 10.58 -6.18 26.37
N LEU A 282 9.78 -5.41 27.09
CA LEU A 282 10.03 -3.98 27.27
C LEU A 282 11.28 -3.76 28.13
N ARG A 283 12.23 -2.95 27.66
CA ARG A 283 13.43 -2.53 28.41
C ARG A 283 13.38 -1.02 28.56
N VAL A 284 13.60 -0.50 29.75
CA VAL A 284 13.53 0.94 30.03
C VAL A 284 14.89 1.45 30.44
N ASN A 285 15.23 2.68 30.01
CA ASN A 285 16.44 3.35 30.43
C ASN A 285 16.48 3.44 31.97
N PRO A 286 17.49 2.88 32.65
CA PRO A 286 17.58 2.90 34.12
C PRO A 286 17.59 4.31 34.73
N GLU A 287 17.99 5.33 33.97
CA GLU A 287 18.02 6.73 34.41
C GLU A 287 16.70 7.46 34.15
N PHE A 288 15.74 6.84 33.46
CA PHE A 288 14.45 7.45 33.18
C PHE A 288 13.55 7.41 34.43
N ASP A 289 13.13 8.59 34.87
CA ASP A 289 12.16 8.78 35.94
C ASP A 289 11.09 9.80 35.52
N THR A 290 9.90 9.70 36.09
CA THR A 290 8.77 10.55 35.72
C THR A 290 7.70 10.61 36.81
N ASN A 291 7.13 11.81 36.99
CA ASN A 291 5.95 12.03 37.83
C ASN A 291 4.62 11.80 37.08
N SER A 292 4.67 11.47 35.78
CA SER A 292 3.46 11.22 34.98
C SER A 292 2.90 9.83 35.28
N THR A 293 1.70 9.78 35.86
CA THR A 293 0.98 8.51 36.11
C THR A 293 0.80 7.68 34.83
N LEU A 294 0.64 8.34 33.67
CA LEU A 294 0.55 7.64 32.39
C LEU A 294 1.85 6.89 32.07
N LEU A 295 2.99 7.57 32.15
CA LEU A 295 4.29 7.00 31.79
C LEU A 295 4.78 6.00 32.84
N GLN A 296 4.44 6.19 34.12
CA GLN A 296 4.64 5.18 35.15
C GLN A 296 3.93 3.88 34.75
N ARG A 297 2.61 3.94 34.52
CA ARG A 297 1.79 2.76 34.21
C ARG A 297 2.15 2.06 32.90
N THR A 298 2.53 2.83 31.88
CA THR A 298 2.68 2.31 30.50
C THR A 298 4.12 2.02 30.10
N ILE A 299 5.11 2.56 30.82
CA ILE A 299 6.54 2.34 30.54
C ILE A 299 7.23 1.73 31.75
N LEU A 300 7.27 2.44 32.89
CA LEU A 300 8.07 1.99 34.05
C LEU A 300 7.55 0.68 34.64
N ASP A 301 6.26 0.59 34.94
CA ASP A 301 5.61 -0.58 35.54
C ASP A 301 5.63 -1.81 34.61
N LYS A 302 5.80 -1.57 33.30
CA LYS A 302 5.88 -2.59 32.26
C LYS A 302 7.29 -3.10 31.98
N THR A 303 8.31 -2.60 32.68
CA THR A 303 9.70 -3.02 32.47
C THR A 303 9.85 -4.53 32.65
N GLY A 304 10.38 -5.21 31.63
CA GLY A 304 10.56 -6.66 31.59
C GLY A 304 9.31 -7.46 31.20
N GLU A 305 8.15 -6.82 31.04
CA GLU A 305 6.92 -7.46 30.58
C GLU A 305 7.09 -7.97 29.14
N GLN A 306 6.54 -9.15 28.87
CA GLN A 306 6.45 -9.73 27.53
C GLN A 306 5.36 -9.02 26.75
N LEU A 307 5.71 -8.33 25.66
CA LEU A 307 4.73 -7.69 24.80
C LEU A 307 4.01 -8.73 23.92
N PRO A 308 2.76 -8.46 23.50
CA PRO A 308 1.99 -9.32 22.59
C PRO A 308 2.51 -9.18 21.14
N LEU A 309 3.78 -9.50 20.94
CA LEU A 309 4.48 -9.44 19.66
C LEU A 309 5.13 -10.78 19.35
N SER A 310 5.31 -11.04 18.06
CA SER A 310 5.96 -12.23 17.55
C SER A 310 6.91 -11.88 16.41
N ALA A 311 7.71 -12.86 15.98
CA ALA A 311 8.64 -12.69 14.87
C ALA A 311 7.93 -12.41 13.52
N SER A 312 6.64 -12.74 13.39
CA SER A 312 5.85 -12.34 12.22
C SER A 312 5.40 -10.89 12.25
N ASP A 313 5.30 -10.30 13.44
CA ASP A 313 4.88 -8.89 13.62
C ASP A 313 6.06 -7.97 13.42
N ILE A 314 7.21 -8.31 14.01
CA ILE A 314 8.43 -7.52 13.94
C ILE A 314 9.64 -8.44 13.80
N ASP A 315 10.62 -8.03 12.98
CA ASP A 315 11.84 -8.81 12.83
C ASP A 315 12.79 -8.60 14.02
N PRO A 316 13.15 -9.66 14.79
CA PRO A 316 14.09 -9.53 15.91
C PRO A 316 15.46 -8.96 15.49
N ALA A 317 15.85 -9.09 14.22
CA ALA A 317 17.10 -8.51 13.72
C ALA A 317 17.05 -6.97 13.66
N HIS A 318 15.87 -6.38 13.41
CA HIS A 318 15.71 -4.92 13.46
C HIS A 318 15.81 -4.41 14.90
N LEU A 319 15.17 -5.11 15.84
CA LEU A 319 15.27 -4.82 17.28
C LEU A 319 16.72 -4.94 17.77
N ALA A 320 17.41 -6.02 17.37
CA ALA A 320 18.82 -6.22 17.67
C ALA A 320 19.68 -5.05 17.18
N ALA A 321 19.56 -4.69 15.91
CA ALA A 321 20.35 -3.62 15.30
C ALA A 321 20.10 -2.26 15.98
N ARG A 322 18.85 -1.95 16.32
CA ARG A 322 18.52 -0.75 17.10
C ARG A 322 19.18 -0.78 18.48
N ASN A 323 19.09 -1.90 19.18
CA ASN A 323 19.59 -2.02 20.54
C ASN A 323 21.12 -1.90 20.62
N ASP A 324 21.86 -2.26 19.56
CA ASP A 324 23.30 -2.02 19.46
C ASP A 324 23.66 -0.51 19.47
N GLU A 325 22.70 0.37 19.14
CA GLU A 325 22.85 1.84 19.16
C GLU A 325 22.33 2.47 20.46
N VAL A 326 21.63 1.70 21.32
CA VAL A 326 21.06 2.19 22.59
C VAL A 326 22.12 2.08 23.69
N GLY A 327 22.67 3.21 24.14
CA GLY A 327 23.82 3.22 25.04
C GLY A 327 23.61 2.72 26.48
N TRP A 328 22.40 2.34 26.87
CA TRP A 328 22.05 1.93 28.23
C TRP A 328 21.54 0.48 28.36
N ILE A 329 21.48 -0.27 27.26
CA ILE A 329 20.99 -1.67 27.26
C ILE A 329 22.08 -2.71 27.47
#